data_AF-A0A496C908-F1
#
_entry.id   AF-A0A496C908-F1
#
_cell.length_a   1.000
_cell.length_b   1.000
_cell.length_c   1.000
_cell.angle_alpha   90.00
_cell.angle_beta   90.00
_cell.angle_gamma   90.00
#
_symmetry.space_group_name_H-M   'P 1'
#
loop_
_entity.id
_entity.type
_entity.pdbx_description
1 polymer ?
#
loop_
_entity_poly.entity_id
_entity_poly.type
_entity_poly.pdbx_seq_one_letter_code
_entity_poly.pdbx_strand_id
1 'polypeptide(L)'
;MIFEYFKRYTVDAKCSYIRYRLQSFVLEELVLRGPLTEQEFRSYMILCLDKSLLNEIGYYELKQAVISLTRLGFITATNEKIHITSEGLAFFKTGAFQNLANTSFFNYIQYRNQRSTLRASVLAVLISILSLLLSISQ
;
A
#
# COMPACT_ATOMS: atom_id res chain seq x y z
N MET A 1 12.99 15.64 -15.15
CA MET A 1 12.49 16.15 -13.85
C MET A 1 11.08 15.64 -13.54
N ILE A 2 10.08 15.92 -14.39
CA ILE A 2 8.67 15.56 -14.12
C ILE A 2 8.36 14.04 -14.15
N PHE A 3 9.05 13.26 -14.99
CA PHE A 3 8.86 11.81 -15.02
C PHE A 3 9.38 11.11 -13.75
N GLU A 4 10.58 11.50 -13.29
CA GLU A 4 11.16 10.98 -12.04
C GLU A 4 10.36 11.43 -10.82
N TYR A 5 9.77 12.64 -10.86
CA TYR A 5 8.81 13.09 -9.86
C TYR A 5 7.66 12.09 -9.74
N PHE A 6 6.85 11.88 -10.79
CA PHE A 6 5.70 10.98 -10.69
C PHE A 6 6.08 9.53 -10.37
N LYS A 7 7.24 9.06 -10.84
CA LYS A 7 7.77 7.75 -10.48
C LYS A 7 8.01 7.61 -8.98
N ARG A 8 8.68 8.59 -8.34
CA ARG A 8 8.94 8.57 -6.90
C ARG A 8 7.65 8.61 -6.09
N TYR A 9 6.76 9.56 -6.37
CA TYR A 9 5.49 9.69 -5.64
C TYR A 9 4.56 8.49 -5.83
N THR A 10 4.59 7.82 -6.99
CA THR A 10 3.85 6.56 -7.18
C THR A 10 4.36 5.48 -6.24
N VAL A 11 5.69 5.35 -6.08
CA VAL A 11 6.29 4.34 -5.19
C VAL A 11 5.98 4.68 -3.74
N ASP A 12 6.16 5.94 -3.33
CA ASP A 12 5.92 6.37 -1.94
C ASP A 12 4.45 6.17 -1.54
N ALA A 13 3.51 6.51 -2.44
CA ALA A 13 2.08 6.29 -2.22
C ALA A 13 1.73 4.80 -2.14
N LYS A 14 2.35 3.97 -3.00
CA LYS A 14 2.17 2.51 -2.95
C LYS A 14 2.67 1.92 -1.63
N CYS A 15 3.89 2.27 -1.21
CA CYS A 15 4.47 1.78 0.04
C CYS A 15 3.62 2.22 1.25
N SER A 16 3.14 3.46 1.24
CA SER A 16 2.23 3.98 2.28
C SER A 16 0.91 3.21 2.31
N TYR A 17 0.31 2.94 1.14
CA TYR A 17 -0.90 2.13 1.04
C TYR A 17 -0.73 0.75 1.66
N ILE A 18 0.30 0.01 1.23
CA ILE A 18 0.58 -1.35 1.74
C ILE A 18 0.77 -1.32 3.26
N ARG A 19 1.56 -0.37 3.77
CA ARG A 19 1.81 -0.22 5.20
C ARG A 19 0.52 -0.01 5.99
N TYR A 20 -0.26 1.00 5.64
CA TYR A 20 -1.48 1.33 6.39
C TYR A 20 -2.55 0.25 6.23
N ARG A 21 -2.63 -0.38 5.06
CA ARG A 21 -3.57 -1.49 4.83
C ARG A 21 -3.26 -2.69 5.73
N LEU A 22 -1.98 -3.05 5.86
CA LEU A 22 -1.54 -4.14 6.74
C LEU A 22 -1.69 -3.80 8.21
N GLN A 23 -1.39 -2.57 8.63
CA GLN A 23 -1.63 -2.13 10.01
C GLN A 23 -3.12 -2.16 10.36
N SER A 24 -3.97 -1.69 9.45
CA SER A 24 -5.42 -1.79 9.59
C SER A 24 -5.88 -3.24 9.67
N PHE A 25 -5.37 -4.11 8.79
CA PHE A 25 -5.69 -5.54 8.76
C PHE A 25 -5.35 -6.24 10.07
N VAL A 26 -4.15 -6.01 10.62
CA VAL A 26 -3.74 -6.63 11.90
C VAL A 26 -4.69 -6.22 13.03
N LEU A 27 -5.05 -4.94 13.14
CA LEU A 27 -5.99 -4.48 14.17
C LEU A 27 -7.40 -5.04 13.96
N GLU A 28 -7.87 -5.07 12.71
CA GLU A 28 -9.18 -5.61 12.32
C GLU A 28 -9.32 -7.09 12.72
N GLU A 29 -8.33 -7.93 12.37
CA GLU A 29 -8.37 -9.35 12.72
C GLU A 29 -8.30 -9.59 14.23
N LEU A 30 -7.51 -8.80 14.97
CA LEU A 30 -7.46 -8.91 16.44
C LEU A 30 -8.77 -8.50 17.10
N VAL A 31 -9.47 -7.49 16.55
CA VAL A 31 -10.78 -7.07 17.04
C VAL A 31 -11.85 -8.12 16.75
N LEU A 32 -11.81 -8.73 15.57
CA LEU A 32 -12.79 -9.73 15.15
C LEU A 32 -12.60 -11.09 15.83
N ARG A 33 -11.36 -11.52 16.02
CA ARG A 33 -11.02 -12.90 16.38
C ARG A 33 -10.33 -13.03 17.74
N GLY A 34 -9.93 -11.92 18.35
CA GLY A 34 -9.12 -11.92 19.56
C GLY A 34 -7.64 -12.20 19.27
N PRO A 35 -6.89 -12.73 20.25
CA PRO A 35 -5.45 -12.90 20.12
C PRO A 35 -5.05 -13.97 19.09
N LEU A 36 -4.11 -13.63 18.19
CA LEU A 36 -3.68 -14.46 17.06
C LEU A 36 -2.18 -14.69 17.04
N THR A 37 -1.76 -15.85 16.53
CA THR A 37 -0.37 -16.18 16.18
C THR A 37 0.02 -15.51 14.86
N GLU A 38 1.33 -15.39 14.58
CA GLU A 38 1.81 -14.89 13.28
C GLU A 38 1.33 -15.77 12.11
N GLN A 39 1.25 -17.08 12.32
CA GLN A 39 0.79 -18.02 11.31
C GLN A 39 -0.71 -17.86 10.99
N GLU A 40 -1.54 -17.59 11.99
CA GLU A 40 -2.95 -17.28 11.78
C GLU A 40 -3.13 -15.99 10.97
N PHE A 41 -2.38 -14.92 11.28
CA PHE A 41 -2.42 -13.70 10.46
C PHE A 41 -2.08 -13.97 9.01
N ARG A 42 -1.07 -14.81 8.73
CA ARG A 42 -0.69 -15.15 7.35
C ARG A 42 -1.82 -15.87 6.63
N SER A 43 -2.45 -16.84 7.29
CA SER A 43 -3.59 -17.56 6.74
C SER A 43 -4.76 -16.62 6.44
N TYR A 44 -5.11 -15.74 7.37
CA TYR A 44 -6.19 -14.76 7.16
C TYR A 44 -5.84 -13.73 6.10
N MET A 45 -4.58 -13.31 6.02
CA MET A 45 -4.12 -12.37 4.99
C MET A 45 -4.37 -12.93 3.59
N ILE A 46 -4.05 -14.21 3.38
CA ILE A 46 -4.28 -14.91 2.10
C ILE A 46 -5.77 -15.00 1.76
N LEU A 47 -6.64 -15.17 2.77
CA LEU A 47 -8.08 -15.32 2.59
C LEU A 47 -8.82 -13.98 2.43
N CYS A 48 -8.34 -12.92 3.07
CA CYS A 48 -9.08 -11.67 3.23
C CYS A 48 -8.55 -10.53 2.36
N LEU A 49 -7.32 -10.61 1.84
CA LEU A 49 -6.75 -9.57 0.98
C LEU A 49 -6.85 -9.94 -0.50
N ASP A 50 -7.06 -8.91 -1.33
CA ASP A 50 -7.06 -9.07 -2.78
C ASP A 50 -5.76 -9.71 -3.30
N LYS A 51 -5.91 -10.64 -4.25
CA LYS A 51 -4.78 -11.33 -4.87
C LYS A 51 -3.73 -10.38 -5.46
N SER A 52 -4.18 -9.27 -6.04
CA SER A 52 -3.29 -8.24 -6.58
C SER A 52 -2.43 -7.60 -5.50
N LEU A 53 -3.01 -7.35 -4.32
CA LEU A 53 -2.30 -6.82 -3.16
C LEU A 53 -1.36 -7.87 -2.54
N LEU A 54 -1.79 -9.13 -2.45
CA LEU A 54 -0.95 -10.23 -1.96
C LEU A 54 0.31 -10.42 -2.80
N ASN A 55 0.22 -10.26 -4.12
CA ASN A 55 1.39 -10.30 -5.00
C ASN A 55 2.37 -9.14 -4.76
N GLU A 56 1.92 -8.07 -4.13
CA GLU A 56 2.75 -6.90 -3.80
C GLU A 56 3.26 -6.91 -2.36
N ILE A 57 2.64 -7.69 -1.47
CA ILE A 57 3.06 -7.86 -0.08
C ILE A 57 4.13 -8.95 -0.02
N GLY A 58 5.37 -8.58 0.29
CA GLY A 58 6.39 -9.54 0.64
C GLY A 58 6.18 -10.17 2.03
N TYR A 59 6.99 -11.20 2.32
CA TYR A 59 6.99 -11.89 3.61
C TYR A 59 7.28 -10.94 4.79
N TYR A 60 8.02 -9.87 4.55
CA TYR A 60 8.53 -8.96 5.59
C TYR A 60 7.52 -7.90 6.01
N GLU A 61 6.58 -7.55 5.14
CA GLU A 61 5.70 -6.39 5.30
C GLU A 61 4.66 -6.62 6.41
N LEU A 62 4.11 -7.84 6.53
CA LEU A 62 3.25 -8.20 7.66
C LEU A 62 4.01 -8.12 8.98
N LYS A 63 5.24 -8.66 9.01
CA LYS A 63 6.10 -8.59 10.19
C LYS A 63 6.43 -7.14 10.57
N GLN A 64 6.68 -6.27 9.59
CA GLN A 64 6.89 -4.84 9.82
C GLN A 64 5.64 -4.15 10.34
N ALA A 65 4.44 -4.53 9.88
CA ALA A 65 3.19 -3.99 10.41
C ALA A 65 3.03 -4.34 11.90
N VAL A 66 3.25 -5.61 12.26
CA VAL A 66 3.23 -6.07 13.66
C VAL A 66 4.26 -5.29 14.49
N ILE A 67 5.54 -5.24 14.07
CA ILE A 67 6.58 -4.49 14.79
C ILE A 67 6.20 -3.03 14.96
N SER A 68 5.66 -2.39 13.93
CA SER A 68 5.25 -0.99 13.99
C SER A 68 4.09 -0.79 14.96
N LEU A 69 3.11 -1.68 15.01
CA LEU A 69 1.98 -1.59 15.93
C LEU A 69 2.42 -1.85 17.38
N THR A 70 3.37 -2.77 17.59
CA THR A 70 3.97 -2.99 18.92
C THR A 70 4.69 -1.75 19.40
N ARG A 71 5.49 -1.10 18.54
CA ARG A 71 6.19 0.15 18.88
C ARG A 71 5.25 1.31 19.19
N LEU A 72 4.07 1.33 18.56
CA LEU A 72 3.02 2.32 18.83
C LEU A 72 2.22 2.01 20.11
N GLY A 73 2.46 0.86 20.75
CA GLY A 73 1.70 0.43 21.94
C GLY A 73 0.28 -0.03 21.63
N PHE A 74 -0.06 -0.28 20.37
CA PHE A 74 -1.41 -0.71 19.96
C PHE A 74 -1.63 -2.21 20.08
N ILE A 75 -0.54 -2.98 20.08
CA ILE A 75 -0.56 -4.42 20.29
C ILE A 75 0.59 -4.83 21.22
N THR A 76 0.44 -5.97 21.87
CA THR A 76 1.50 -6.66 22.60
C THR A 76 1.71 -8.04 22.01
N ALA A 77 2.96 -8.48 21.94
CA ALA A 77 3.30 -9.84 21.52
C ALA A 77 3.82 -10.61 22.73
N THR A 78 3.15 -11.71 23.06
CA THR A 78 3.69 -12.74 23.95
C THR A 78 4.41 -13.81 23.11
N ASN A 79 5.02 -14.81 23.75
CA ASN A 79 5.76 -15.86 23.03
C ASN A 79 4.89 -16.67 22.04
N GLU A 80 3.56 -16.63 22.18
CA GLU A 80 2.66 -17.43 21.34
C GLU A 80 1.63 -16.58 20.59
N LYS A 81 1.18 -15.47 21.17
CA LYS A 81 0.07 -14.70 20.60
C LYS A 81 0.28 -13.19 20.66
N ILE A 82 -0.28 -12.53 19.66
CA ILE A 82 -0.37 -11.09 19.55
C ILE A 82 -1.75 -10.67 20.06
N HIS A 83 -1.78 -9.67 20.92
CA HIS A 83 -2.98 -9.14 21.56
C HIS A 83 -3.14 -7.67 21.21
N ILE A 84 -4.38 -7.20 21.04
CA ILE A 84 -4.67 -5.76 20.96
C ILE A 84 -4.71 -5.16 22.36
N THR A 85 -4.17 -3.95 22.52
CA THR A 85 -4.24 -3.18 23.78
C THR A 85 -5.52 -2.36 23.86
N SER A 86 -5.81 -1.78 25.04
CA SER A 86 -6.88 -0.80 25.20
C SER A 86 -6.69 0.41 24.28
N GLU A 87 -5.45 0.88 24.15
CA GLU A 87 -5.06 2.01 23.30
C GLU A 87 -5.22 1.65 21.83
N GLY A 88 -4.80 0.44 21.44
CA GLY A 88 -4.97 -0.06 20.08
C GLY A 88 -6.44 -0.21 19.70
N LEU A 89 -7.29 -0.68 20.61
CA LEU A 89 -8.74 -0.78 20.39
C LEU A 89 -9.38 0.60 20.25
N ALA A 90 -9.02 1.56 21.11
CA ALA A 90 -9.50 2.93 21.02
C ALA A 90 -9.07 3.57 19.69
N PHE A 91 -7.81 3.38 19.30
CA PHE A 91 -7.29 3.88 18.03
C PHE A 91 -7.99 3.23 16.82
N PHE A 92 -8.19 1.91 16.82
CA PHE A 92 -8.89 1.20 15.74
C PHE A 92 -10.27 1.81 15.45
N LYS A 93 -11.04 2.16 16.49
CA LYS A 93 -12.36 2.77 16.36
C LYS A 93 -12.36 4.13 15.66
N THR A 94 -11.22 4.82 15.58
CA THR A 94 -11.10 6.08 14.82
C THR A 94 -11.07 5.88 13.31
N GLY A 95 -10.79 4.66 12.83
CA GLY A 95 -10.62 4.37 11.40
C GLY A 95 -9.37 5.01 10.77
N ALA A 96 -8.45 5.57 11.56
CA ALA A 96 -7.32 6.34 11.04
C ALA A 96 -6.45 5.57 10.04
N PHE A 97 -6.07 4.32 10.31
CA PHE A 97 -5.29 3.53 9.35
C PHE A 97 -6.07 3.19 8.09
N GLN A 98 -7.37 2.94 8.18
CA GLN A 98 -8.22 2.70 7.01
C GLN A 98 -8.29 3.95 6.13
N ASN A 99 -8.48 5.13 6.74
CA ASN A 99 -8.49 6.41 6.04
C ASN A 99 -7.15 6.72 5.36
N LEU A 100 -6.04 6.48 6.07
CA LEU A 100 -4.69 6.64 5.52
C LEU A 100 -4.40 5.66 4.37
N ALA A 101 -4.86 4.40 4.48
CA ALA A 101 -4.75 3.42 3.42
C ALA A 101 -5.53 3.87 2.18
N ASN A 102 -6.79 4.28 2.34
CA ASN A 102 -7.63 4.76 1.24
C ASN A 102 -7.04 5.99 0.55
N THR A 103 -6.55 6.96 1.33
CA THR A 103 -5.90 8.16 0.80
C THR A 103 -4.63 7.80 0.02
N SER A 104 -3.81 6.89 0.56
CA SER A 104 -2.59 6.44 -0.10
C SER A 104 -2.88 5.65 -1.38
N PHE A 105 -3.94 4.84 -1.38
CA PHE A 105 -4.39 4.11 -2.55
C PHE A 105 -4.86 5.06 -3.66
N PHE A 106 -5.68 6.05 -3.31
CA PHE A 106 -6.13 7.07 -4.26
C PHE A 106 -4.93 7.79 -4.90
N ASN A 107 -3.99 8.23 -4.07
CA ASN A 107 -2.76 8.87 -4.55
C ASN A 107 -1.93 7.96 -5.45
N TYR A 108 -1.80 6.67 -5.09
CA TYR A 108 -1.09 5.69 -5.91
C TYR A 108 -1.72 5.56 -7.30
N ILE A 109 -3.04 5.42 -7.37
CA ILE A 109 -3.77 5.34 -8.65
C ILE A 109 -3.61 6.64 -9.45
N GLN A 110 -3.75 7.79 -8.79
CA GLN A 110 -3.60 9.10 -9.43
C GLN A 110 -2.20 9.28 -10.04
N TYR A 111 -1.13 9.04 -9.28
CA TYR A 111 0.25 9.19 -9.77
C TYR A 111 0.60 8.17 -10.85
N ARG A 112 0.10 6.93 -10.72
CA ARG A 112 0.25 5.89 -11.75
C ARG A 112 -0.41 6.33 -13.06
N ASN A 113 -1.61 6.88 -13.00
CA ASN A 113 -2.34 7.36 -14.16
C ASN A 113 -1.63 8.56 -14.81
N GLN A 114 -1.24 9.57 -14.02
CA GLN A 114 -0.49 10.73 -14.51
C GLN A 114 0.83 10.34 -15.18
N ARG A 115 1.54 9.36 -14.63
CA ARG A 115 2.76 8.80 -15.24
C ARG A 115 2.47 8.11 -16.57
N SER A 116 1.36 7.39 -16.67
CA SER A 116 0.93 6.74 -17.91
C SER A 116 0.60 7.78 -18.99
N THR A 117 -0.22 8.78 -18.64
CA THR A 117 -0.56 9.90 -19.53
C THR A 117 0.69 10.62 -20.02
N LEU A 118 1.63 10.93 -19.14
CA LEU A 118 2.89 11.57 -19.50
C LEU A 118 3.68 10.75 -20.54
N ARG A 119 3.74 9.41 -20.39
CA ARG A 119 4.39 8.54 -21.39
C ARG A 119 3.68 8.58 -22.74
N ALA A 120 2.36 8.50 -22.74
CA ALA A 120 1.55 8.55 -23.95
C ALA A 120 1.73 9.90 -24.68
N SER A 121 1.74 11.02 -23.95
CA SER A 121 1.98 12.34 -24.51
C SER A 121 3.38 12.47 -25.13
N VAL A 122 4.42 11.99 -24.45
CA VAL A 122 5.79 11.98 -25.00
C VAL A 122 5.86 11.15 -26.28
N LEU A 123 5.24 9.97 -26.29
CA LEU A 123 5.20 9.10 -27.47
C LEU A 123 4.47 9.78 -28.64
N ALA A 124 3.33 10.43 -28.39
CA ALA A 124 2.58 11.16 -29.41
C ALA A 124 3.40 12.31 -30.04
N VAL A 125 4.18 13.03 -29.23
CA VAL A 125 5.09 14.07 -29.72
C VAL A 125 6.20 13.47 -30.59
N LEU A 126 6.81 12.35 -30.17
CA LEU A 126 7.83 11.66 -30.95
C LEU A 126 7.29 11.17 -32.31
N ILE A 127 6.09 10.61 -32.33
CA ILE A 127 5.41 10.20 -33.57
C ILE A 127 5.19 11.41 -34.48
N SER A 128 4.73 12.53 -33.92
CA SER A 128 4.47 13.76 -34.69
C SER A 128 5.74 14.32 -35.34
N ILE A 129 6.87 14.32 -34.60
CA ILE A 129 8.17 14.74 -35.13
C ILE A 129 8.64 13.80 -36.23
N LEU A 130 8.52 12.49 -36.04
CA LEU A 130 8.90 11.49 -37.04
C LEU A 130 8.09 11.65 -38.33
N SER A 131 6.77 11.86 -38.22
CA SER A 131 5.91 12.12 -39.37
C SER A 131 6.32 13.38 -40.13
N LEU A 132 6.68 14.45 -39.43
CA LEU A 132 7.19 15.68 -40.04
C LEU A 132 8.51 15.45 -40.80
N LEU A 133 9.47 14.75 -40.19
CA LEU A 133 10.75 14.44 -40.84
C LEU A 133 10.57 13.58 -42.09
N LEU A 134 9.68 12.58 -42.05
CA LEU A 134 9.34 11.76 -43.21
C LEU A 134 8.68 12.58 -44.33
N SER A 135 7.87 13.58 -43.99
CA SER A 135 7.23 14.45 -44.99
C SER A 135 8.18 15.45 -45.67
N ILE A 136 9.29 15.83 -45.00
CA ILE A 136 10.30 16.75 -45.56
C ILE A 136 11.32 16.00 -46.44
N SER A 137 11.46 14.69 -46.23
CA SER A 137 12.39 13.82 -46.98
C SER A 137 11.75 13.12 -48.18
N GLN A 138 10.49 13.44 -48.49
CA GLN A 138 9.77 13.09 -49.73
C GLN A 138 9.73 14.29 -50.68
#